data_AF-A0A9E5TAR6-F1
#
_entry.id   AF-A0A9E5TAR6-F1
#
_cell.length_a   1.000
_cell.length_b   1.000
_cell.length_c   1.000
_cell.angle_alpha   90.00
_cell.angle_beta   90.00
_cell.angle_gamma   90.00
#
_symmetry.space_group_name_H-M   'P 1'
#
loop_
_entity.id
_entity.type
_entity.pdbx_description
1 polymer ?
#
loop_
_entity_poly.entity_id
_entity_poly.type
_entity_poly.pdbx_seq_one_letter_code
_entity_poly.pdbx_strand_id
1 'polypeptide(L)'
;RIRDYLHQTVTDRAGNIQPLEGPQGDLIFLDFQADGNYVAVRPSGTEPKIKFYSFVYHPPEDGSDLAAVKTMLNNRLLALEHDLKQFATA
;
A
#
# COMPACT_ATOMS: atom_id res chain seq x y z
N ARG A 1 3.87 -4.48 6.94
CA ARG A 1 3.76 -3.69 8.20
C ARG A 1 2.54 -2.81 8.05
N ILE A 2 1.94 -2.34 9.13
CA ILE A 2 0.82 -1.38 9.10
C ILE A 2 1.35 -0.08 9.69
N ARG A 3 1.34 1.02 8.93
CA ARG A 3 1.65 2.36 9.43
C ARG A 3 0.35 3.12 9.58
N ASP A 4 -0.06 3.37 10.82
CA ASP A 4 -1.28 4.09 11.16
C ASP A 4 -0.91 5.51 11.58
N TYR A 5 -1.15 6.48 10.69
CA TYR A 5 -0.85 7.88 10.94
C TYR A 5 -1.89 8.57 11.84
N LEU A 6 -3.05 7.95 12.07
CA LEU A 6 -4.06 8.50 12.97
C LEU A 6 -3.65 8.25 14.42
N HIS A 7 -3.24 7.01 14.70
CA HIS A 7 -2.76 6.57 16.01
C HIS A 7 -1.25 6.73 16.20
N GLN A 8 -0.51 7.14 15.17
CA GLN A 8 0.94 7.29 15.17
C GLN A 8 1.66 6.00 15.61
N THR A 9 1.30 4.88 15.00
CA THR A 9 1.91 3.58 15.28
C THR A 9 2.34 2.83 14.02
N VAL A 10 3.36 1.99 14.18
CA VAL A 10 3.73 0.96 13.22
C VAL A 10 3.53 -0.41 13.86
N THR A 11 2.71 -1.24 13.24
CA THR A 11 2.52 -2.64 13.62
C THR A 11 3.27 -3.54 12.65
N ASP A 12 4.18 -4.37 13.15
CA ASP A 12 4.86 -5.37 12.33
C ASP A 12 3.97 -6.62 12.09
N ARG A 13 4.51 -7.65 11.43
CA ARG A 13 3.75 -8.87 11.11
C ARG A 13 3.60 -9.83 12.27
N ALA A 14 4.44 -9.71 13.29
CA ALA A 14 4.32 -10.45 14.53
C ALA A 14 3.31 -9.77 15.48
N GLY A 15 2.80 -8.59 15.12
CA GLY A 15 1.88 -7.80 15.93
C GLY A 15 2.57 -6.86 16.91
N ASN A 16 3.90 -6.70 16.84
CA ASN A 16 4.60 -5.74 17.69
C ASN A 16 4.29 -4.33 17.23
N ILE A 17 3.99 -3.45 18.18
CA ILE A 17 3.63 -2.05 17.94
C ILE A 17 4.80 -1.17 18.37
N GLN A 18 5.15 -0.20 17.52
CA GLN A 18 6.17 0.81 17.78
C GLN A 18 5.63 2.21 17.42
N PRO A 19 6.16 3.29 18.02
CA PRO A 19 5.81 4.66 17.62
C PRO A 19 6.12 4.93 16.14
N LEU A 20 5.27 5.70 15.47
CA LEU A 20 5.47 6.23 14.12
C LEU A 20 5.73 7.73 14.18
N GLU A 21 6.90 8.15 13.70
CA GLU A 21 7.21 9.55 13.47
C GLU A 21 6.56 10.04 12.15
N GLY A 22 5.92 11.20 12.18
CA GLY A 22 5.31 11.80 10.98
C GLY A 22 4.09 12.67 11.27
N PRO A 23 3.47 13.23 10.22
CA PRO A 23 2.27 14.05 10.37
C PRO A 23 1.07 13.18 10.80
N GLN A 24 0.23 13.70 11.71
CA GLN A 24 -1.01 13.02 12.08
C GLN A 24 -2.06 13.14 10.97
N GLY A 25 -2.75 12.05 10.66
CA GLY A 25 -3.85 12.08 9.69
C GLY A 25 -4.59 10.75 9.58
N ASP A 26 -5.82 10.80 9.07
CA ASP A 26 -6.63 9.61 8.80
C ASP A 26 -6.10 8.89 7.55
N LEU A 27 -5.04 8.10 7.76
CA LEU A 27 -4.26 7.46 6.71
C LEU A 27 -3.57 6.21 7.27
N ILE A 28 -3.77 5.09 6.58
CA ILE A 28 -3.12 3.82 6.89
C ILE A 28 -2.28 3.41 5.68
N PHE A 29 -1.06 2.94 5.90
CA PHE A 29 -0.28 2.20 4.90
C PHE A 29 -0.17 0.73 5.27
N LEU A 30 -0.39 -0.12 4.28
CA LEU A 30 -0.17 -1.56 4.33
C LEU A 30 1.07 -1.89 3.48
N ASP A 31 2.19 -2.16 4.15
CA ASP A 31 3.45 -2.48 3.48
C ASP A 31 3.55 -3.99 3.18
N PHE A 32 3.81 -4.32 1.92
CA PHE A 32 4.07 -5.69 1.46
C PHE A 32 5.48 -6.16 1.87
N GLN A 33 5.88 -7.39 1.50
CA GLN A 33 7.22 -7.89 1.91
C GLN A 33 8.34 -7.24 1.12
N ALA A 34 8.11 -7.03 -0.17
CA ALA A 34 9.08 -6.37 -1.03
C ALA A 34 9.00 -4.86 -0.78
N ASP A 35 10.15 -4.25 -0.54
CA ASP A 35 10.26 -2.81 -0.32
C ASP A 35 9.70 -2.02 -1.52
N GLY A 36 9.24 -0.79 -1.25
CA GLY A 36 8.63 0.07 -2.27
C GLY A 36 7.24 -0.37 -2.74
N ASN A 37 6.68 -1.47 -2.21
CA ASN A 37 5.34 -1.95 -2.54
C ASN A 37 4.41 -1.79 -1.32
N TYR A 38 3.34 -1.00 -1.47
CA TYR A 38 2.39 -0.75 -0.39
C TYR A 38 1.03 -0.27 -0.93
N VAL A 39 -0.01 -0.38 -0.10
CA VAL A 39 -1.32 0.25 -0.33
C VAL A 39 -1.56 1.29 0.76
N ALA A 40 -1.88 2.53 0.37
CA ALA A 40 -2.31 3.56 1.30
C ALA A 40 -3.83 3.74 1.23
N VAL A 41 -4.48 3.87 2.39
CA VAL A 41 -5.94 3.92 2.54
C VAL A 41 -6.32 5.13 3.37
N ARG A 42 -7.27 5.92 2.89
CA ARG A 42 -7.85 7.04 3.65
C ARG A 42 -9.30 7.32 3.25
N PRO A 43 -10.12 7.89 4.15
CA PRO A 43 -11.40 8.44 3.74
C PRO A 43 -11.21 9.68 2.87
N SER A 44 -12.19 9.91 1.99
CA SER A 44 -12.19 11.02 1.04
C SER A 44 -12.47 12.39 1.68
N GLY A 45 -13.03 12.43 2.90
CA GLY A 45 -13.35 13.64 3.66
C GLY A 45 -14.86 13.82 3.84
N THR A 46 -15.55 14.30 2.80
CA THR A 46 -16.96 14.73 2.88
C THR A 46 -17.96 13.75 2.25
N GLU A 47 -17.50 12.77 1.48
CA GLU A 47 -18.34 11.73 0.87
C GLU A 47 -18.03 10.35 1.48
N PRO A 48 -18.98 9.40 1.45
CA PRO A 48 -18.78 8.02 1.90
C PRO A 48 -17.93 7.23 0.89
N LYS A 49 -16.72 7.72 0.61
CA LYS A 49 -15.74 7.11 -0.30
C LYS A 49 -14.43 6.88 0.43
N ILE A 50 -13.85 5.71 0.21
CA ILE A 50 -12.49 5.38 0.60
C ILE A 50 -11.59 5.52 -0.62
N LYS A 51 -10.43 6.17 -0.45
CA LYS A 51 -9.40 6.29 -1.48
C LYS A 51 -8.30 5.27 -1.20
N PHE A 52 -8.00 4.45 -2.21
CA PHE A 52 -6.88 3.51 -2.21
C PHE A 52 -5.80 4.02 -3.15
N TYR A 53 -4.55 4.02 -2.68
CA TYR A 53 -3.37 4.34 -3.46
C TYR A 53 -2.46 3.11 -3.48
N SER A 54 -2.30 2.49 -4.65
CA SER A 54 -1.48 1.28 -4.81
C SER A 54 -0.13 1.63 -5.40
N PHE A 55 0.93 1.13 -4.78
CA PHE A 55 2.31 1.36 -5.19
C PHE A 55 2.95 0.02 -5.52
N VAL A 56 3.51 -0.08 -6.73
CA VAL A 56 4.30 -1.23 -7.18
C VAL A 56 5.69 -0.76 -7.56
N TYR A 57 6.68 -1.54 -7.16
CA TYR A 57 8.08 -1.21 -7.38
C TYR A 57 8.88 -2.48 -7.66
N HIS A 58 9.83 -2.34 -8.58
CA HIS A 58 10.87 -3.31 -8.83
C HIS A 58 12.21 -2.57 -8.84
N PRO A 59 13.24 -3.08 -8.15
CA PRO A 59 14.55 -2.45 -8.14
C PRO A 59 15.14 -2.37 -9.55
N PRO A 60 15.67 -1.21 -9.98
CA PRO A 60 16.32 -1.09 -11.30
C PRO A 60 17.69 -1.78 -11.36
N GLU A 61 18.35 -2.03 -10.23
CA GLU A 61 19.71 -2.55 -10.14
C GLU A 61 19.88 -4.04 -10.47
N ASP A 62 18.78 -4.80 -10.57
CA ASP A 62 18.86 -6.24 -10.89
C ASP A 62 19.07 -6.54 -12.39
N GLY A 63 19.13 -5.51 -13.23
CA GLY A 63 19.42 -5.64 -14.65
C GLY A 63 18.30 -6.31 -15.46
N SER A 64 17.10 -6.41 -14.90
CA SER A 64 15.95 -7.02 -15.58
C SER A 64 15.54 -6.24 -16.84
N ASP A 65 14.97 -6.95 -17.80
CA ASP A 65 14.41 -6.33 -19.01
C ASP A 65 13.27 -5.36 -18.66
N LEU A 66 13.41 -4.10 -19.10
CA LEU A 66 12.48 -3.03 -18.75
C LEU A 66 11.05 -3.29 -19.26
N ALA A 67 10.89 -3.91 -20.43
CA ALA A 67 9.57 -4.18 -20.99
C ALA A 67 8.85 -5.29 -20.22
N ALA A 68 9.58 -6.34 -19.84
CA ALA A 68 9.09 -7.40 -18.98
C ALA A 68 8.72 -6.86 -17.59
N VAL A 69 9.56 -6.03 -16.97
CA VAL A 69 9.30 -5.42 -15.66
C VAL A 69 8.05 -4.53 -15.71
N LYS A 70 7.90 -3.68 -16.73
CA LYS A 70 6.69 -2.85 -16.91
C LYS A 70 5.42 -3.70 -17.00
N THR A 71 5.47 -4.78 -17.78
CA THR A 71 4.33 -5.72 -17.91
C THR A 71 3.99 -6.36 -16.58
N MET A 72 5.01 -6.85 -15.86
CA MET A 72 4.83 -7.48 -14.54
C MET A 72 4.24 -6.49 -13.51
N LEU A 73 4.76 -5.25 -13.44
CA LEU A 73 4.26 -4.24 -12.52
C LEU A 73 2.82 -3.82 -12.86
N ASN A 74 2.47 -3.70 -14.14
CA ASN A 74 1.10 -3.43 -14.56
C ASN A 74 0.15 -4.56 -14.17
N ASN A 75 0.55 -5.82 -14.37
CA ASN A 75 -0.27 -6.97 -13.96
C ASN A 75 -0.48 -7.00 -12.44
N ARG A 76 0.55 -6.64 -11.65
CA ARG A 76 0.41 -6.48 -10.20
C ARG A 76 -0.59 -5.40 -9.81
N LEU A 77 -0.56 -4.23 -10.47
CA LEU A 77 -1.52 -3.15 -10.23
C LEU A 77 -2.95 -3.60 -10.52
N LEU A 78 -3.17 -4.29 -11.65
CA LEU A 78 -4.50 -4.80 -12.02
C LEU A 78 -5.01 -5.85 -11.02
N ALA A 79 -4.14 -6.73 -10.54
CA ALA A 79 -4.51 -7.71 -9.51
C ALA A 79 -4.90 -7.02 -8.19
N LEU A 80 -4.11 -6.04 -7.73
CA LEU A 80 -4.45 -5.26 -6.53
C LEU A 80 -5.76 -4.51 -6.68
N GLU A 81 -6.00 -3.88 -7.84
CA GLU A 81 -7.28 -3.21 -8.12
C GLU A 81 -8.45 -4.18 -8.07
N HIS A 82 -8.30 -5.37 -8.66
CA HIS A 82 -9.31 -6.41 -8.64
C HIS A 82 -9.66 -6.84 -7.20
N ASP A 83 -8.65 -7.18 -6.40
CA ASP A 83 -8.83 -7.61 -5.01
C ASP A 83 -9.48 -6.52 -4.15
N LEU A 84 -9.05 -5.27 -4.30
CA LEU A 84 -9.62 -4.13 -3.57
C LEU A 84 -11.09 -3.89 -3.96
N LYS A 85 -11.43 -4.03 -5.24
CA LYS A 85 -12.83 -3.94 -5.67
C LYS A 85 -13.67 -5.07 -5.10
N GLN A 86 -13.18 -6.30 -5.14
CA GLN A 86 -13.87 -7.44 -4.54
C GLN A 86 -14.12 -7.21 -3.04
N PHE A 87 -13.10 -6.79 -2.30
CA PHE A 87 -13.21 -6.47 -0.88
C PHE A 87 -14.25 -5.36 -0.61
N ALA A 88 -14.26 -4.30 -1.42
CA ALA A 88 -15.19 -3.18 -1.23
C ALA A 88 -16.65 -3.51 -1.58
N THR A 89 -16.90 -4.60 -2.30
CA THR A 89 -18.24 -5.04 -2.71
C THR A 89 -18.74 -6.30 -2.00
N ALA A 90 -17.89 -6.93 -1.16
CA ALA A 90 -18.22 -8.08 -0.34
C ALA A 90 -18.94 -7.63 0.95
#